data_AF-A0A3D2XK98-F1
#
_entry.id   AF-A0A3D2XK98-F1
#
_cell.length_a   1.000
_cell.length_b   1.000
_cell.length_c   1.000
_cell.angle_alpha   90.00
_cell.angle_beta   90.00
_cell.angle_gamma   90.00
#
_symmetry.space_group_name_H-M   'P 1'
#
loop_
_entity.id
_entity.type
_entity.pdbx_description
1 polymer ?
#
loop_
_entity_poly.entity_id
_entity_poly.type
_entity_poly.pdbx_seq_one_letter_code
_entity_poly.pdbx_strand_id
1 'polypeptide(L)'
;MESVQPLPKTRYMITASEGHRIEVNYVARLEFYINDVLVSDEFLVVPGLTEEVVLGAVTIQKWRMKLDFDHNMVYVDPKVMIMQLI
;
A
#
# COMPACT_ATOMS: atom_id res chain seq x y z
N MET A 1 -8.92 -10.54 -4.65
CA MET A 1 -10.32 -10.03 -4.55
C MET A 1 -10.28 -8.74 -3.76
N GLU A 2 -10.75 -7.61 -4.32
CA GLU A 2 -10.73 -6.33 -3.61
C GLU A 2 -11.90 -6.27 -2.62
N SER A 3 -11.59 -6.11 -1.34
CA SER A 3 -12.60 -5.92 -0.30
C SER A 3 -12.42 -4.58 0.36
N VAL A 4 -13.36 -3.67 0.13
CA VAL A 4 -13.46 -2.40 0.86
C VAL A 4 -14.34 -2.61 2.09
N GLN A 5 -13.88 -2.17 3.25
CA GLN A 5 -14.57 -2.28 4.54
C GLN A 5 -14.56 -0.93 5.27
N PRO A 6 -15.60 -0.60 6.04
CA PRO A 6 -15.58 0.59 6.88
C PRO A 6 -14.55 0.45 8.00
N LEU A 7 -13.88 1.56 8.34
CA LEU A 7 -13.03 1.64 9.51
C LEU A 7 -13.88 1.65 10.79
N PRO A 8 -13.40 1.06 11.90
CA PRO A 8 -14.09 1.13 13.19
C PRO A 8 -14.27 2.56 13.72
N LYS A 9 -13.39 3.48 13.31
CA LYS A 9 -13.43 4.91 13.64
C LYS A 9 -12.88 5.71 12.46
N THR A 10 -13.52 6.83 12.17
CA THR A 10 -13.03 7.83 11.21
C THR A 10 -11.62 8.26 11.57
N ARG A 11 -10.74 8.25 10.57
CA ARG A 11 -9.38 8.77 10.66
C ARG A 11 -9.29 10.08 9.89
N TYR A 12 -8.31 10.89 10.27
CA TYR A 12 -8.05 12.15 9.61
C TYR A 12 -6.60 12.25 9.23
N MET A 13 -6.34 12.67 8.00
CA MET A 13 -5.00 12.81 7.45
C MET A 13 -4.74 14.26 7.04
N ILE A 14 -3.47 14.65 7.14
CA ILE A 14 -2.96 15.93 6.66
C ILE A 14 -1.93 15.59 5.59
N THR A 15 -2.02 16.24 4.43
CA THR A 15 -1.07 16.09 3.33
C THR A 15 -0.05 17.22 3.35
N ALA A 16 0.99 17.11 2.53
CA ALA A 16 2.00 18.16 2.37
C ALA A 16 1.43 19.45 1.74
N SER A 17 0.31 19.37 1.02
CA SER A 17 -0.44 20.55 0.56
C SER A 17 -1.18 21.19 1.74
N GLU A 18 -0.79 22.40 2.12
CA GLU A 18 -1.28 23.07 3.33
C GLU A 18 -2.81 23.21 3.37
N GLY A 19 -3.40 22.93 4.54
CA GLY A 19 -4.74 23.39 4.92
C GLY A 19 -5.90 22.42 4.71
N HIS A 20 -5.72 21.29 4.02
CA HIS A 20 -6.81 20.33 3.81
C HIS A 20 -6.71 19.12 4.76
N ARG A 21 -7.78 18.88 5.53
CA ARG A 21 -7.94 17.70 6.37
C ARG A 21 -8.76 16.68 5.60
N ILE A 22 -8.16 15.53 5.30
CA ILE A 22 -8.84 14.45 4.60
C ILE A 22 -9.49 13.52 5.61
N GLU A 23 -10.78 13.27 5.45
CA GLU A 23 -11.53 12.28 6.22
C GLU A 23 -11.41 10.90 5.56
N VAL A 24 -11.01 9.91 6.35
CA VAL A 24 -10.80 8.53 5.88
C VAL A 24 -11.69 7.60 6.69
N ASN A 25 -12.63 6.95 5.99
CA ASN A 25 -13.67 6.12 6.59
C ASN A 25 -13.59 4.64 6.18
N TYR A 26 -12.74 4.30 5.22
CA TYR A 26 -12.68 2.97 4.66
C TYR A 26 -11.25 2.46 4.54
N VAL A 27 -11.15 1.14 4.47
CA VAL A 27 -9.93 0.40 4.25
C VAL A 27 -10.18 -0.64 3.15
N ALA A 28 -9.19 -0.89 2.31
CA ALA A 28 -9.25 -1.85 1.24
C ALA A 28 -8.12 -2.87 1.39
N ARG A 29 -8.46 -4.17 1.32
CA ARG A 29 -7.46 -5.22 1.14
C ARG A 29 -7.22 -5.42 -0.35
N LEU A 30 -5.97 -5.25 -0.76
CA LEU A 30 -5.55 -5.39 -2.15
C LEU A 30 -4.56 -6.55 -2.29
N GLU A 31 -4.59 -7.16 -3.47
CA GLU A 31 -3.66 -8.20 -3.91
C GLU A 31 -3.09 -7.77 -5.26
N PHE A 32 -1.77 -7.64 -5.36
CA PHE A 32 -1.11 -7.16 -6.57
C PHE A 32 0.27 -7.80 -6.71
N TYR A 33 0.79 -7.81 -7.93
CA TYR A 33 2.10 -8.39 -8.24
C TYR A 33 3.18 -7.32 -8.27
N ILE A 34 4.35 -7.65 -7.72
CA ILE A 34 5.62 -6.94 -7.97
C ILE A 34 6.64 -7.97 -8.45
N ASN A 35 7.09 -7.86 -9.71
CA ASN A 35 8.06 -8.78 -10.32
C ASN A 35 7.78 -10.27 -9.98
N ASP A 36 6.56 -10.73 -10.26
CA ASP A 36 6.06 -12.10 -10.03
C ASP A 36 5.78 -12.50 -8.58
N VAL A 37 5.92 -11.57 -7.63
CA VAL A 37 5.55 -11.79 -6.22
C VAL A 37 4.15 -11.27 -5.95
N LEU A 38 3.23 -12.16 -5.59
CA LEU A 38 1.90 -11.78 -5.10
C LEU A 38 2.03 -11.16 -3.70
N VAL A 39 1.69 -9.89 -3.61
CA VAL A 39 1.67 -9.09 -2.38
C VAL A 39 0.23 -8.89 -1.95
N SER A 40 -0.06 -9.06 -0.65
CA SER A 40 -1.38 -8.76 -0.08
C SER A 40 -1.25 -7.80 1.10
N ASP A 41 -1.85 -6.63 0.99
CA ASP A 41 -1.81 -5.63 2.06
C ASP A 41 -3.10 -4.85 2.21
N GLU A 42 -3.19 -4.15 3.34
CA GLU A 42 -4.32 -3.32 3.70
C GLU A 42 -3.99 -1.83 3.51
N PHE A 43 -4.87 -1.12 2.81
CA PHE A 43 -4.69 0.28 2.40
C PHE A 43 -5.84 1.14 2.91
N LEU A 44 -5.53 2.36 3.36
CA LEU A 44 -6.56 3.36 3.61
C LEU A 44 -7.13 3.85 2.28
N VAL A 45 -8.47 3.96 2.20
CA VAL A 45 -9.13 4.55 1.03
C VAL A 45 -9.20 6.05 1.24
N VAL A 46 -8.28 6.77 0.61
CA VAL A 46 -8.12 8.22 0.76
C VAL A 46 -8.75 8.93 -0.44
N PRO A 47 -9.80 9.74 -0.24
CA PRO A 47 -10.43 10.47 -1.35
C PRO A 47 -9.51 11.57 -1.88
N GLY A 48 -9.50 11.75 -3.20
CA GLY A 48 -8.75 12.83 -3.86
C GLY A 48 -7.23 12.64 -3.90
N LEU A 49 -6.75 11.40 -3.75
CA LEU A 49 -5.34 11.08 -3.98
C LEU A 49 -4.99 11.29 -5.47
N THR A 50 -3.85 11.92 -5.74
CA THR A 50 -3.36 12.12 -7.11
C THR A 50 -2.79 10.83 -7.71
N GLU A 51 -2.18 10.02 -6.86
CA GLU A 51 -1.70 8.68 -7.20
C GLU A 51 -2.82 7.66 -7.02
N GLU A 52 -2.81 6.59 -7.82
CA GLU A 52 -3.78 5.50 -7.67
C GLU A 52 -3.57 4.75 -6.34
N VAL A 53 -2.30 4.51 -5.97
CA VAL A 53 -1.89 3.83 -4.73
C VAL A 53 -0.59 4.44 -4.22
N VAL A 54 -0.51 4.69 -2.91
CA VAL A 54 0.73 5.08 -2.23
C VAL A 54 1.19 3.94 -1.34
N LEU A 55 2.40 3.43 -1.62
CA LEU A 55 3.06 2.44 -0.76
C LEU A 55 3.79 3.15 0.37
N GLY A 56 3.29 2.98 1.59
CA GLY A 56 3.96 3.49 2.79
C GLY A 56 5.15 2.62 3.21
N ALA A 57 5.97 3.16 4.12
CA ALA A 57 7.14 2.46 4.65
C ALA A 57 6.80 1.10 5.27
N VAL A 58 5.62 0.94 5.88
CA VAL A 58 5.17 -0.32 6.50
C VAL A 58 5.07 -1.43 5.46
N THR A 59 4.41 -1.18 4.33
CA THR A 59 4.27 -2.15 3.24
C THR A 59 5.62 -2.51 2.63
N ILE A 60 6.47 -1.49 2.39
CA ILE A 60 7.83 -1.68 1.87
C ILE A 60 8.64 -2.59 2.80
N GLN A 61 8.60 -2.36 4.11
CA GLN A 61 9.33 -3.16 5.09
C GLN A 61 8.76 -4.57 5.25
N LYS A 62 7.44 -4.70 5.36
CA LYS A 62 6.72 -5.98 5.49
C LYS A 62 7.10 -6.93 4.37
N TRP A 63 7.15 -6.42 3.14
CA TRP A 63 7.47 -7.21 1.95
C TRP A 63 8.95 -7.14 1.58
N ARG A 64 9.80 -6.53 2.42
CA ARG A 64 11.24 -6.37 2.18
C ARG A 64 11.54 -5.87 0.76
N MET A 65 10.72 -4.93 0.30
CA MET A 65 10.87 -4.30 -1.01
C MET A 65 12.16 -3.48 -1.00
N LYS A 66 12.91 -3.56 -2.08
CA LYS A 66 14.12 -2.79 -2.29
C LYS A 66 13.93 -1.90 -3.50
N LEU A 67 14.28 -0.64 -3.33
CA LEU A 67 14.21 0.39 -4.35
C LEU A 67 15.58 0.45 -5.03
N ASP A 68 15.62 0.12 -6.32
CA ASP A 68 16.78 0.32 -7.18
C ASP A 68 16.60 1.65 -7.92
N PHE A 69 17.26 2.69 -7.42
CA PHE A 69 17.18 4.02 -8.02
C PHE A 69 18.00 4.14 -9.31
N ASP A 70 19.05 3.32 -9.45
CA ASP A 70 19.92 3.36 -10.63
C ASP A 70 19.19 2.80 -11.86
N HIS A 71 18.36 1.77 -11.65
CA HIS A 71 17.58 1.12 -12.71
C HIS A 71 16.10 1.50 -12.70
N ASN A 72 15.66 2.33 -11.76
CA ASN A 72 14.26 2.71 -11.54
C ASN A 72 13.33 1.49 -11.39
N MET A 73 13.74 0.53 -10.57
CA MET A 73 13.03 -0.74 -10.34
C MET A 73 12.72 -0.94 -8.86
N VAL A 74 11.64 -1.67 -8.59
CA VAL A 74 11.30 -2.16 -7.25
C VAL A 74 11.35 -3.67 -7.28
N TYR A 75 12.02 -4.30 -6.32
CA TYR A 75 12.08 -5.76 -6.23
C TYR A 75 11.76 -6.24 -4.81
N VAL A 76 11.14 -7.41 -4.70
CA VAL A 76 10.79 -8.04 -3.43
C VAL A 76 11.87 -9.07 -3.07
N ASP A 77 12.39 -9.03 -1.84
CA ASP A 77 13.36 -10.03 -1.40
C ASP A 77 12.71 -11.42 -1.35
N PRO A 78 13.17 -12.42 -2.13
CA PRO A 78 12.54 -13.74 -2.18
C PRO A 78 12.42 -14.43 -0.82
N LYS A 79 13.29 -14.08 0.14
CA LYS A 79 13.25 -14.65 1.50
C LYS A 79 11.99 -14.27 2.28
N VAL A 80 11.25 -13.25 1.84
CA VAL A 80 9.96 -12.91 2.45
C VAL A 80 8.86 -13.90 2.06
N MET A 81 9.03 -14.63 0.96
CA MET A 81 8.08 -15.61 0.44
C MET A 81 8.26 -16.98 1.11
N ILE A 82 7.96 -17.05 2.40
CA ILE A 82 8.02 -18.32 3.15
C ILE A 82 6.92 -19.29 2.68
N MET A 83 5.77 -18.76 2.25
CA MET A 83 4.68 -19.51 1.62
C MET A 83 4.16 -18.73 0.41
N GLN A 84 3.84 -19.43 -0.66
CA GLN A 84 3.28 -18.87 -1.89
C GLN A 84 1.89 -19.45 -2.13
N LEU A 85 0.95 -18.59 -2.51
CA LEU A 85 -0.34 -19.03 -3.05
C LEU A 85 -0.08 -19.58 -4.46
N ILE A 86 -0.59 -20.77 -4.77
CA ILE A 86 -0.58 -21.38 -6.12
C ILE A 86 -2.00 -21.54 -6.64
#